data_AF-A0A9Q3EMR5-F1
#
_entry.id   AF-A0A9Q3EMR5-F1
#
_cell.length_a   1.000
_cell.length_b   1.000
_cell.length_c   1.000
_cell.angle_alpha   90.00
_cell.angle_beta   90.00
_cell.angle_gamma   90.00
#
_symmetry.space_group_name_H-M   'P 1'
#
loop_
_entity.id
_entity.type
_entity.pdbx_description
1 polymer ?
#
loop_
_entity_poly.entity_id
_entity_poly.type
_entity_poly.pdbx_seq_one_letter_code
_entity_poly.pdbx_strand_id
1 'polypeptide(L)'
;MFYSILIDSGANNSFIAKQFAHKYSLTISELPERIPLIILDSSESPLLFVTHHTKYMVELPSFPSFKWDFLVIDTPKGEDLILGFDFLNHFNPSIDWRQGLIAFSSDHRDYYDPSKSFSNDFYCAKSCAALVGDSITQ
;
A
#
# COMPACT_ATOMS: atom_id res chain seq x y z
N MET A 1 -16.41 10.45 -8.30
CA MET A 1 -16.34 9.00 -8.52
C MET A 1 -16.09 8.37 -7.17
N PHE A 2 -16.85 7.35 -6.75
CA PHE A 2 -16.67 6.74 -5.43
C PHE A 2 -15.96 5.40 -5.58
N TYR A 3 -14.84 5.26 -4.88
CA TYR A 3 -14.08 4.02 -4.78
C TYR A 3 -13.52 3.92 -3.37
N SER A 4 -13.28 2.69 -2.91
CA SER A 4 -12.78 2.43 -1.55
C SER A 4 -11.25 2.41 -1.53
N ILE A 5 -10.67 2.96 -0.47
CA ILE A 5 -9.22 2.97 -0.27
C ILE A 5 -8.93 2.46 1.13
N LEU A 6 -8.08 1.46 1.22
CA LEU A 6 -7.48 1.01 2.47
C LEU A 6 -6.13 1.70 2.66
N ILE A 7 -5.91 2.29 3.82
CA ILE A 7 -4.57 2.72 4.26
C ILE A 7 -3.98 1.58 5.08
N ASP A 8 -2.91 0.96 4.59
CA ASP A 8 -2.29 -0.21 5.21
C ASP A 8 -0.78 -0.02 5.37
N SER A 9 -0.34 0.42 6.55
CA SER A 9 1.08 0.53 6.87
C SER A 9 1.79 -0.82 6.95
N GLY A 10 1.06 -1.95 6.98
CA GLY A 10 1.61 -3.30 6.94
C GLY A 10 1.87 -3.82 5.52
N ALA A 11 1.35 -3.14 4.50
CA ALA A 11 1.63 -3.46 3.11
C ALA A 11 2.90 -2.73 2.64
N ASN A 12 3.90 -3.44 2.11
CA ASN A 12 5.13 -2.80 1.62
C ASN A 12 4.88 -1.88 0.41
N ASN A 13 3.95 -2.27 -0.46
CA ASN A 13 3.61 -1.59 -1.70
C ASN A 13 2.15 -1.19 -1.72
N SER A 14 1.83 -0.23 -2.60
CA SER A 14 0.46 0.13 -2.92
C SER A 14 -0.10 -0.80 -3.99
N PHE A 15 -1.35 -1.21 -3.80
CA PHE A 15 -2.03 -2.18 -4.65
C PHE A 15 -3.33 -1.61 -5.25
N ILE A 16 -3.71 -2.15 -6.40
CA ILE A 16 -4.97 -1.84 -7.06
C ILE A 16 -5.69 -3.13 -7.44
N ALA A 17 -6.99 -3.17 -7.21
CA ALA A 17 -7.80 -4.30 -7.57
C ALA A 17 -7.85 -4.46 -9.10
N LYS A 18 -7.58 -5.67 -9.59
CA LYS A 18 -7.65 -5.99 -11.01
C LYS A 18 -9.02 -5.64 -11.62
N GLN A 19 -10.09 -5.93 -10.90
CA GLN A 19 -11.46 -5.57 -11.31
C GLN A 19 -11.65 -4.06 -11.46
N PHE A 20 -11.03 -3.26 -10.59
CA PHE A 20 -11.08 -1.81 -10.64
C PHE A 20 -10.31 -1.28 -11.86
N ALA A 21 -9.09 -1.80 -12.07
CA ALA A 21 -8.29 -1.44 -13.24
C ALA A 21 -9.02 -1.75 -14.56
N HIS A 22 -9.71 -2.89 -14.65
CA HIS A 22 -10.55 -3.22 -15.80
C HIS A 22 -11.78 -2.32 -15.93
N LYS A 23 -12.51 -2.07 -14.83
CA LYS A 23 -13.69 -1.20 -14.81
C LYS A 23 -13.38 0.20 -15.36
N TYR A 24 -12.20 0.73 -15.07
CA TYR A 24 -11.76 2.04 -15.56
C TYR A 24 -10.87 1.98 -16.80
N SER A 25 -10.75 0.80 -17.43
CA SER A 25 -9.97 0.60 -18.67
C SER A 25 -8.54 1.13 -18.57
N LEU A 26 -7.91 0.91 -17.42
CA LEU A 26 -6.53 1.31 -17.18
C LEU A 26 -5.58 0.44 -18.03
N THR A 27 -4.50 1.06 -18.51
CA THR A 27 -3.40 0.31 -19.14
C THR A 27 -2.68 -0.49 -18.06
N ILE A 28 -2.76 -1.81 -18.14
CA ILE A 28 -2.05 -2.74 -17.26
C ILE A 28 -0.82 -3.24 -18.03
N SER A 29 0.36 -3.15 -17.39
CA SER A 29 1.64 -3.54 -17.98
C SER A 29 2.30 -4.64 -17.15
N GLU A 30 2.98 -5.57 -17.81
CA GLU A 30 3.79 -6.59 -17.14
C GLU A 30 4.97 -5.95 -16.38
N LEU A 31 5.30 -6.55 -15.24
CA LEU A 31 6.52 -6.24 -14.49
C LEU A 31 7.71 -6.95 -15.14
N PRO A 32 8.92 -6.35 -15.12
CA PRO A 32 10.13 -7.03 -15.58
C PRO A 32 10.44 -8.31 -14.80
N GLU A 33 10.09 -8.34 -13.51
CA GLU A 33 10.24 -9.48 -12.62
C GLU A 33 8.97 -9.66 -11.78
N ARG A 34 8.57 -10.93 -11.54
CA ARG A 34 7.44 -11.25 -10.67
C ARG A 34 7.81 -11.00 -9.21
N ILE A 35 6.89 -10.39 -8.45
CA ILE A 35 7.08 -10.07 -7.04
C ILE A 35 6.29 -11.09 -6.20
N PRO A 36 6.89 -11.77 -5.21
CA PRO A 36 6.15 -12.67 -4.32
C PRO A 36 5.16 -11.87 -3.46
N LEU A 37 3.89 -12.30 -3.44
CA LEU A 37 2.87 -11.74 -2.57
C LEU A 37 2.71 -12.62 -1.34
N ILE A 38 3.09 -12.10 -0.17
CA ILE A 38 3.00 -12.79 1.11
C ILE A 38 1.92 -12.09 1.94
N ILE A 39 0.81 -12.78 2.21
CA ILE A 39 -0.30 -12.28 3.02
C ILE A 39 -0.22 -12.96 4.39
N LEU A 40 -0.24 -12.17 5.46
CA LEU A 40 -0.20 -12.65 6.86
C LEU A 40 -1.52 -13.32 7.24
N ASP A 41 -1.65 -14.58 6.82
CA ASP A 41 -2.76 -15.50 7.07
C ASP A 41 -2.22 -16.95 6.97
N SER A 42 -1.34 -17.21 6.01
CA SER A 42 -0.87 -18.56 5.71
C SER A 42 0.54 -18.81 6.25
N SER A 43 0.71 -19.86 7.05
CA SER A 43 2.01 -20.31 7.58
C SER A 43 2.96 -20.92 6.55
N GLU A 44 2.69 -20.79 5.24
CA GLU A 44 3.48 -21.42 4.17
C GLU A 44 3.87 -20.41 3.08
N SER A 45 4.83 -20.82 2.24
CA SER A 45 5.46 -20.07 1.13
C SER A 45 4.47 -19.20 0.33
N PRO A 46 4.92 -18.10 -0.32
CA PRO A 46 4.04 -17.25 -1.10
C PRO A 46 3.26 -18.08 -2.13
N LEU A 47 1.94 -18.19 -1.92
CA LEU A 47 1.04 -18.90 -2.82
C LEU A 47 0.78 -18.10 -4.10
N LEU A 48 1.10 -16.81 -4.10
CA LEU A 48 0.77 -15.86 -5.16
C LEU A 48 1.97 -14.99 -5.56
N PHE A 49 1.97 -14.59 -6.83
CA PHE A 49 2.93 -13.66 -7.40
C PHE A 49 2.20 -12.51 -8.07
N VAL A 50 2.68 -11.30 -7.83
CA VAL A 50 2.30 -10.11 -8.59
C VAL A 50 3.14 -10.05 -9.86
N THR A 51 2.47 -9.88 -11.00
CA THR A 51 3.11 -9.87 -12.33
C THR A 51 2.84 -8.61 -13.13
N HIS A 52 1.94 -7.74 -12.65
CA HIS A 52 1.50 -6.56 -13.39
C HIS A 52 1.45 -5.33 -12.49
N HIS A 53 1.56 -4.18 -13.13
CA HIS A 53 1.40 -2.87 -12.53
C HIS A 53 0.56 -1.96 -13.43
N THR A 54 0.05 -0.88 -12.87
CA THR A 54 -0.62 0.18 -13.62
C THR A 54 -0.44 1.50 -12.91
N LYS A 55 -0.63 2.61 -13.64
CA LYS A 55 -0.61 3.94 -13.05
C LYS A 55 -2.02 4.49 -12.99
N TYR A 56 -2.39 5.01 -11.83
CA TYR A 56 -3.70 5.59 -11.60
C TYR A 56 -3.59 7.00 -11.01
N MET A 57 -4.50 7.89 -11.42
CA MET A 57 -4.63 9.23 -10.84
C MET A 57 -5.58 9.12 -9.66
N VAL A 58 -5.03 9.19 -8.44
CA VAL A 58 -5.79 9.12 -7.21
C VAL A 58 -6.32 10.49 -6.86
N GLU A 59 -7.61 10.55 -6.54
CA GLU A 59 -8.29 11.74 -6.05
C GLU A 59 -8.74 11.46 -4.60
N LEU A 60 -8.15 12.15 -3.63
CA LEU A 60 -8.61 12.11 -2.24
C LEU A 60 -9.34 13.42 -1.92
N PRO A 61 -10.41 13.41 -1.10
CA PRO A 61 -11.04 14.62 -0.62
C PRO A 61 -10.00 15.53 0.05
N SER A 62 -9.97 16.81 -0.33
CA SER A 62 -9.07 17.81 0.25
C SER A 62 -7.57 17.53 0.07
N PHE A 63 -7.18 16.72 -0.91
CA PHE A 63 -5.79 16.48 -1.30
C PHE A 63 -5.61 16.73 -2.80
N PRO A 64 -4.47 17.29 -3.25
CA PRO A 64 -4.15 17.35 -4.68
C PRO A 64 -4.17 15.95 -5.31
N SER A 65 -4.75 15.84 -6.50
CA SER A 65 -4.68 14.60 -7.26
C SER A 65 -3.24 14.24 -7.55
N PHE A 66 -2.90 12.96 -7.44
CA PHE A 66 -1.55 12.46 -7.66
C PHE A 66 -1.57 11.20 -8.50
N LYS A 67 -0.54 11.04 -9.34
CA LYS A 67 -0.35 9.82 -10.11
C LYS A 67 0.53 8.86 -9.31
N TRP A 68 0.04 7.65 -9.09
CA TRP A 68 0.75 6.62 -8.35
C TRP A 68 0.91 5.35 -9.18
N ASP A 69 1.97 4.60 -8.91
CA ASP A 69 2.23 3.29 -9.53
C ASP A 69 1.74 2.20 -8.58
N PHE A 70 0.84 1.35 -9.07
CA PHE A 70 0.17 0.33 -8.28
C PHE A 70 0.47 -1.05 -8.81
N LEU A 71 0.75 -1.96 -7.88
CA LEU A 71 0.77 -3.39 -8.15
C LEU A 71 -0.65 -3.93 -8.33
N VAL A 72 -0.90 -4.66 -9.40
CA VAL A 72 -2.25 -5.20 -9.70
C VAL A 72 -2.44 -6.55 -9.02
N ILE A 73 -3.45 -6.66 -8.17
CA ILE A 73 -3.79 -7.90 -7.45
C ILE A 73 -5.28 -8.23 -7.56
N ASP A 74 -5.61 -9.49 -7.32
CA ASP A 74 -6.99 -9.90 -7.03
C ASP A 74 -7.24 -9.66 -5.54
N THR A 75 -7.96 -8.58 -5.20
CA THR A 75 -8.21 -8.17 -3.81
C THR A 75 -9.29 -9.05 -3.17
N PRO A 76 -8.98 -9.79 -2.08
CA PRO A 76 -9.95 -10.71 -1.46
C PRO A 76 -11.07 -10.01 -0.69
N LYS A 77 -10.84 -8.77 -0.22
CA LYS A 77 -11.76 -8.03 0.66
C LYS A 77 -12.55 -6.91 -0.02
N GLY A 78 -12.35 -6.72 -1.33
CA GLY A 78 -13.19 -5.84 -2.17
C GLY A 78 -12.81 -4.36 -2.15
N GLU A 79 -11.68 -3.99 -1.56
CA GLU A 79 -11.14 -2.63 -1.66
C GLU A 79 -10.61 -2.35 -3.06
N ASP A 80 -10.91 -1.16 -3.59
CA ASP A 80 -10.48 -0.78 -4.94
C ASP A 80 -8.98 -0.48 -4.97
N LEU A 81 -8.48 0.28 -3.98
CA LEU A 81 -7.07 0.62 -3.81
C LEU A 81 -6.59 0.28 -2.39
N ILE A 82 -5.31 -0.10 -2.27
CA ILE A 82 -4.57 -0.16 -1.01
C ILE A 82 -3.38 0.80 -1.12
N LEU A 83 -3.30 1.78 -0.23
CA LEU A 83 -2.13 2.65 -0.10
C LEU A 83 -1.22 2.07 0.99
N GLY A 84 -0.08 1.55 0.55
CA GLY A 84 0.89 0.88 1.38
C GLY A 84 1.94 1.81 1.97
N PHE A 85 2.95 1.22 2.58
CA PHE A 85 4.10 1.91 3.17
C PHE A 85 4.88 2.73 2.14
N ASP A 86 5.01 2.28 0.89
CA ASP A 86 5.62 3.08 -0.19
C ASP A 86 4.97 4.46 -0.34
N PHE A 87 3.64 4.53 -0.33
CA PHE A 87 2.87 5.76 -0.36
C PHE A 87 3.04 6.56 0.94
N LEU A 88 2.87 5.90 2.09
CA LEU A 88 2.95 6.55 3.39
C LEU A 88 4.34 7.13 3.67
N ASN A 89 5.39 6.44 3.26
CA ASN A 89 6.77 6.90 3.39
C ASN A 89 7.08 8.04 2.42
N HIS A 90 6.53 8.00 1.20
CA HIS A 90 6.74 9.05 0.20
C HIS A 90 6.11 10.38 0.61
N PHE A 91 4.85 10.34 1.06
CA PHE A 91 4.10 11.55 1.39
C PHE A 91 4.14 11.93 2.87
N ASN A 92 4.57 11.01 3.74
CA ASN A 92 4.63 11.13 5.20
C ASN A 92 3.43 11.90 5.79
N PRO A 93 2.18 11.44 5.54
CA PRO A 93 1.02 12.15 6.02
C PRO A 93 0.92 12.12 7.55
N SER A 94 0.40 13.20 8.11
CA SER A 94 -0.14 13.18 9.47
C SER A 94 -1.50 12.49 9.45
N ILE A 95 -1.64 11.43 10.25
CA ILE A 95 -2.89 10.69 10.38
C ILE A 95 -3.43 10.88 11.79
N ASP A 96 -4.59 11.52 11.91
CA ASP A 96 -5.37 11.53 13.14
C ASP A 96 -6.30 10.32 13.13
N TRP A 97 -5.84 9.24 13.74
CA TRP A 97 -6.58 7.99 13.84
C TRP A 97 -7.89 8.12 14.63
N ARG A 98 -7.98 9.07 15.57
CA ARG A 98 -9.19 9.26 16.39
C ARG A 98 -10.27 9.97 15.60
N GLN A 99 -9.88 10.93 14.76
CA GLN A 99 -10.81 11.70 13.92
C GLN A 99 -11.00 11.09 12.53
N GLY A 100 -10.17 10.12 12.14
CA GLY A 100 -10.18 9.55 10.79
C GLY A 100 -9.72 10.55 9.74
N LEU A 101 -8.78 11.45 10.09
CA LEU A 101 -8.28 12.49 9.20
C LEU A 101 -6.88 12.15 8.70
N ILE A 102 -6.64 12.44 7.43
CA ILE A 102 -5.31 12.40 6.81
C ILE A 102 -4.97 13.80 6.30
N ALA A 103 -3.81 14.30 6.69
CA ALA A 103 -3.31 15.61 6.32
C ALA A 103 -1.89 15.49 5.78
N PHE A 104 -1.59 16.26 4.76
CA PHE A 104 -0.29 16.22 4.08
C PHE A 104 0.41 17.57 4.23
N SER A 105 1.71 17.54 4.51
CA SER A 105 2.52 18.75 4.50
C SER A 105 2.70 19.23 3.06
N SER A 106 2.54 20.53 2.83
CA SER A 106 2.81 21.16 1.52
C SER A 106 4.31 21.24 1.19
N ASP A 107 5.21 20.88 2.11
CA ASP A 107 6.64 20.91 1.87
C ASP A 107 7.08 19.64 1.11
N HIS A 108 6.83 19.63 -0.20
CA HIS A 108 7.19 18.57 -1.15
C HIS A 108 8.72 18.39 -1.36
N ARG A 109 9.56 18.91 -0.45
CA ARG A 109 11.01 19.06 -0.67
C ARG A 109 11.87 17.97 -0.05
N ASP A 110 11.31 17.10 0.77
CA ASP A 110 12.08 16.02 1.40
C ASP A 110 11.80 14.68 0.71
N TYR A 111 12.13 14.58 -0.59
CA TYR A 111 12.26 13.29 -1.24
C TYR A 111 13.44 12.54 -0.62
N TYR A 112 13.13 11.56 0.21
CA TYR A 112 14.09 10.58 0.72
C TYR A 112 14.07 9.35 -0.20
N ASP A 113 15.17 9.11 -0.91
CA ASP A 113 15.38 7.92 -1.75
C ASP A 113 15.56 6.68 -0.84
N PRO A 114 14.55 5.79 -0.71
CA PRO A 114 14.61 4.67 0.23
C PRO A 114 15.61 3.60 -0.21
N SER A 115 16.05 3.63 -1.48
CA SER A 115 17.05 2.68 -2.00
C SER A 115 18.45 2.92 -1.45
N LYS A 116 18.68 4.05 -0.75
CA LYS A 116 20.01 4.50 -0.30
C LYS A 116 20.23 4.49 1.20
N SER A 117 19.26 4.09 2.02
CA SER A 117 19.35 4.43 3.44
C SER A 117 18.54 3.57 4.43
N PHE A 118 18.10 2.37 4.05
CA PHE A 118 17.76 1.38 5.05
C PHE A 118 18.85 0.32 5.21
N SER A 119 19.63 0.47 6.28
CA SER A 119 20.11 -0.69 7.03
C SER A 119 18.88 -1.34 7.66
N ASN A 120 18.68 -2.63 7.39
CA ASN A 120 17.52 -3.45 7.75
C ASN A 120 17.37 -3.71 9.27
N ASP A 121 17.87 -2.82 10.13
CA ASP A 121 18.05 -3.14 11.55
C ASP A 121 16.77 -2.98 12.41
N PHE A 122 15.71 -2.37 11.86
CA PHE A 122 14.41 -2.25 12.56
C PHE A 122 13.35 -3.27 12.10
N TYR A 123 13.56 -3.94 10.97
CA TYR A 123 12.76 -5.08 10.54
C TYR A 123 13.64 -6.31 10.62
N CYS A 124 13.58 -6.98 11.78
CA CYS A 124 14.23 -8.26 11.98
C CYS A 124 13.88 -9.17 10.79
N ALA A 125 14.89 -9.81 10.22
CA ALA A 125 14.74 -10.89 9.22
C ALA A 125 13.90 -12.09 9.71
N LYS A 126 13.25 -11.97 10.88
CA LYS A 126 12.21 -12.82 11.43
C LYS A 126 11.27 -11.94 12.25
N SER A 127 10.04 -11.72 11.78
CA SER A 127 8.95 -11.01 12.46
C SER A 127 9.09 -9.48 12.55
N CYS A 128 8.13 -8.77 11.95
CA CYS A 128 7.22 -7.87 12.68
C CYS A 128 6.13 -7.31 11.73
N ALA A 129 4.96 -7.94 11.78
CA ALA A 129 3.69 -7.23 11.75
C ALA A 129 3.18 -7.25 13.20
N ALA A 130 3.00 -6.10 13.83
CA ALA A 130 2.52 -6.02 15.20
C ALA A 130 1.63 -4.80 15.41
N LEU A 131 0.33 -5.04 15.55
CA LEU A 131 -0.39 -4.53 16.71
C LEU A 131 -0.82 -5.76 17.52
N VAL A 132 -0.13 -5.98 18.63
CA VAL A 132 -0.58 -6.87 19.71
C VAL A 132 -1.83 -6.23 20.29
N GLY A 133 -2.99 -6.80 19.99
CA GLY A 133 -4.19 -6.59 20.79
C GLY A 133 -4.13 -7.57 21.95
N ASP A 134 -3.86 -7.07 23.15
CA ASP A 134 -4.02 -7.85 24.37
C ASP A 134 -5.47 -8.29 24.49
N SER A 135 -5.73 -9.57 24.21
CA SER A 135 -6.97 -10.23 24.56
C SER A 135 -6.82 -10.82 25.96
N ILE A 136 -7.46 -10.13 26.90
CA ILE A 136 -8.07 -10.61 28.14
C ILE A 136 -7.93 -12.13 28.34
N THR A 137 -7.19 -12.53 29.37
CA THR A 137 -7.35 -13.85 30.00
C THR A 137 -8.22 -13.73 31.25
N GLN A 138 -9.02 -14.78 31.45
CA GLN A 138 -10.06 -14.98 32.46
C GLN A 138 -9.62 -14.73 33.90
#